data_AF-A0A3A5A6A3-F1
#
_entry.id   AF-A0A3A5A6A3-F1
#
_cell.length_a   1.000
_cell.length_b   1.000
_cell.length_c   1.000
_cell.angle_alpha   90.00
_cell.angle_beta   90.00
_cell.angle_gamma   90.00
#
_symmetry.space_group_name_H-M   'P 1'
#
loop_
_entity.id
_entity.type
_entity.pdbx_description
1 polymer ?
#
loop_
_entity_poly.entity_id
_entity_poly.type
_entity_poly.pdbx_seq_one_letter_code
_entity_poly.pdbx_strand_id
1 'polypeptide(L)'
;MSIKKIIDWSILQAEGEKVGMIASPFYQFYADGKSWMWACDVDIGEEEVLRNVPVACNNREIIYAEQGKSVALRRMNNGKLCIAGLAKTSRGLGHVIYVKFEEDTYQIVGSAWTGKIVRPLTYGELGSLGPAGGYGALPYGAQGRFTPAGALIEILEN
;
A
#
# COMPACT_ATOMS: atom_id res chain seq x y z
N MET A 1 31.83 -11.33 13.84
CA MET A 1 31.00 -10.72 12.79
C MET A 1 30.29 -9.52 13.43
N SER A 2 30.46 -8.29 12.92
CA SER A 2 29.95 -7.08 13.58
C SER A 2 28.45 -6.91 13.35
N ILE A 3 27.73 -6.46 14.39
CA ILE A 3 26.27 -6.20 14.34
C ILE A 3 25.90 -5.21 13.22
N LYS A 4 26.79 -4.26 12.92
CA LYS A 4 26.62 -3.29 11.82
C LYS A 4 26.54 -3.97 10.45
N LYS A 5 27.37 -5.00 10.24
CA LYS A 5 27.41 -5.74 8.96
C LYS A 5 26.16 -6.61 8.76
N ILE A 6 25.56 -7.07 9.86
CA ILE A 6 24.28 -7.80 9.85
C ILE A 6 23.14 -6.83 9.52
N ILE A 7 23.14 -5.63 10.12
CA ILE A 7 22.15 -4.59 9.84
C ILE A 7 22.23 -4.14 8.37
N ASP A 8 23.42 -3.88 7.83
CA ASP A 8 23.60 -3.46 6.43
C ASP A 8 23.09 -4.52 5.44
N TRP A 9 23.34 -5.80 5.73
CA TRP A 9 22.82 -6.91 4.92
C TRP A 9 21.30 -7.00 5.00
N SER A 10 20.72 -6.85 6.19
CA SER A 10 19.26 -6.83 6.35
C SER A 10 18.61 -5.64 5.63
N ILE A 11 19.27 -4.47 5.61
CA ILE A 11 18.79 -3.28 4.87
C ILE A 11 18.79 -3.55 3.36
N LEU A 12 19.89 -4.05 2.81
CA LEU A 12 20.00 -4.39 1.39
C LEU A 12 18.98 -5.45 0.95
N GLN A 13 18.74 -6.46 1.80
CA GLN A 13 17.75 -7.49 1.51
C GLN A 13 16.31 -6.94 1.58
N ALA A 14 16.04 -5.99 2.50
CA ALA A 14 14.75 -5.31 2.61
C ALA A 14 14.46 -4.35 1.43
N GLU A 15 15.49 -3.83 0.74
CA GLU A 15 15.29 -3.00 -0.46
C GLU A 15 14.78 -3.79 -1.68
N GLY A 16 15.04 -5.11 -1.72
CA GLY A 16 14.66 -5.97 -2.85
C GLY A 16 13.19 -6.40 -2.86
N GLU A 17 12.58 -6.54 -1.69
CA GLU A 17 11.18 -6.92 -1.52
C GLU A 17 10.42 -5.79 -0.81
N LYS A 18 9.60 -5.07 -1.57
CA LYS A 18 8.64 -4.12 -1.00
C LYS A 18 7.35 -4.86 -0.68
N VAL A 19 6.67 -4.46 0.39
CA VAL A 19 5.32 -4.93 0.69
C VAL A 19 4.36 -3.76 0.52
N GLY A 20 3.24 -4.01 -0.14
CA GLY A 20 2.15 -3.04 -0.29
C GLY A 20 0.80 -3.64 0.04
N MET A 21 -0.23 -2.81 0.05
CA MET A 21 -1.62 -3.19 0.18
C MET A 21 -2.38 -2.93 -1.11
N ILE A 22 -3.27 -3.83 -1.47
CA ILE A 22 -4.16 -3.64 -2.62
C ILE A 22 -5.07 -2.45 -2.33
N ALA A 23 -4.97 -1.41 -3.16
CA ALA A 23 -5.70 -0.17 -3.04
C ALA A 23 -6.89 -0.10 -4.00
N SER A 24 -6.99 -0.98 -4.99
CA SER A 24 -8.14 -1.07 -5.91
C SER A 24 -8.52 -2.53 -6.21
N PRO A 25 -9.73 -2.80 -6.72
CA PRO A 25 -10.05 -4.08 -7.35
C PRO A 25 -9.08 -4.39 -8.50
N PHE A 26 -8.91 -5.67 -8.83
CA PHE A 26 -8.14 -6.08 -10.01
C PHE A 26 -8.87 -5.70 -11.30
N TYR A 27 -8.13 -5.13 -12.24
CA TYR A 27 -8.62 -4.75 -13.56
C TYR A 27 -7.65 -5.21 -14.65
N GLN A 28 -8.12 -5.22 -15.89
CA GLN A 28 -7.27 -5.51 -17.05
C GLN A 28 -6.63 -4.22 -17.53
N PHE A 29 -5.30 -4.21 -17.57
CA PHE A 29 -4.49 -3.12 -18.08
C PHE A 29 -3.84 -3.52 -19.39
N TYR A 30 -3.97 -2.66 -20.40
CA TYR A 30 -3.31 -2.89 -21.69
C TYR A 30 -1.91 -2.28 -21.67
N ALA A 31 -0.93 -3.15 -21.47
CA ALA A 31 0.45 -2.74 -21.28
C ALA A 31 1.11 -2.39 -22.62
N ASP A 32 1.50 -1.12 -22.76
CA ASP A 32 2.35 -0.59 -23.84
C ASP A 32 1.92 -1.01 -25.27
N GLY A 33 0.62 -1.21 -25.50
CA GLY A 33 0.11 -1.57 -26.82
C GLY A 33 0.33 -3.02 -27.26
N LYS A 34 0.79 -3.91 -26.36
CA LYS A 34 1.26 -5.25 -26.74
C LYS A 34 0.44 -6.39 -26.13
N SER A 35 0.08 -6.29 -24.86
CA SER A 35 -0.55 -7.41 -24.14
C SER A 35 -1.47 -6.94 -23.03
N TRP A 36 -2.58 -7.65 -22.87
CA TRP A 36 -3.46 -7.50 -21.71
C TRP A 36 -2.85 -8.18 -20.50
N MET A 37 -2.82 -7.47 -19.38
CA MET A 37 -2.32 -7.97 -18.11
C MET A 37 -3.31 -7.67 -17.00
N TRP A 38 -3.38 -8.52 -15.99
CA TRP A 38 -4.09 -8.17 -14.76
C TRP A 38 -3.24 -7.22 -13.93
N ALA A 39 -3.86 -6.15 -13.44
CA ALA A 39 -3.21 -5.14 -12.61
C ALA A 39 -4.15 -4.69 -11.49
N CYS A 40 -3.57 -4.10 -10.45
CA CYS A 40 -4.30 -3.32 -9.47
C CYS A 40 -3.43 -2.17 -8.94
N ASP A 41 -4.06 -1.24 -8.26
CA ASP A 41 -3.34 -0.17 -7.57
C ASP A 41 -2.84 -0.69 -6.22
N VAL A 42 -1.62 -0.30 -5.83
CA VAL A 42 -0.97 -0.78 -4.61
C VAL A 42 -0.47 0.39 -3.78
N ASP A 43 -0.94 0.48 -2.54
CA ASP A 43 -0.42 1.41 -1.56
C ASP A 43 0.81 0.81 -0.87
N ILE A 44 1.95 1.48 -1.04
CA ILE A 44 3.23 1.09 -0.41
C ILE A 44 3.56 1.95 0.82
N GLY A 45 2.64 2.80 1.27
CA GLY A 45 2.84 3.74 2.36
C GLY A 45 3.57 5.03 1.97
N GLU A 46 3.71 5.28 0.67
CA GLU A 46 4.23 6.55 0.12
C GLU A 46 3.08 7.56 -0.08
N GLU A 47 3.39 8.78 -0.52
CA GLU A 47 2.37 9.85 -0.69
C GLU A 47 1.33 9.47 -1.76
N GLU A 48 1.82 8.95 -2.89
CA GLU A 48 1.02 8.46 -4.00
C GLU A 48 0.90 6.94 -4.00
N VAL A 49 -0.29 6.46 -4.40
CA VAL A 49 -0.54 5.03 -4.63
C VAL A 49 0.08 4.62 -5.96
N LEU A 50 0.75 3.47 -6.00
CA LEU A 50 1.26 2.92 -7.26
C LEU A 50 0.08 2.48 -8.12
N ARG A 51 -0.09 3.12 -9.27
CA ARG A 51 -1.15 2.77 -10.23
C ARG A 51 -0.70 1.72 -11.24
N ASN A 52 -1.63 0.91 -11.71
CA ASN A 52 -1.41 -0.09 -12.78
C ASN A 52 -0.29 -1.09 -12.47
N VAL A 53 -0.19 -1.57 -11.22
CA VAL A 53 0.84 -2.54 -10.85
C VAL A 53 0.45 -3.92 -11.38
N PRO A 54 1.23 -4.52 -12.30
CA PRO A 54 0.86 -5.79 -12.92
C PRO A 54 1.08 -6.98 -12.00
N VAL A 55 0.25 -7.99 -12.16
CA VAL A 55 0.42 -9.32 -11.56
C VAL A 55 1.43 -10.11 -12.36
N ALA A 56 2.45 -10.67 -11.70
CA ALA A 56 3.46 -11.48 -12.37
C ALA A 56 2.82 -12.73 -13.02
N CYS A 57 3.05 -12.93 -14.32
CA CYS A 57 2.38 -13.98 -15.10
C CYS A 57 2.65 -15.43 -14.64
N ASN A 58 3.74 -15.66 -13.89
CA ASN A 58 4.07 -16.99 -13.38
C ASN A 58 3.60 -17.23 -11.94
N ASN A 59 2.79 -16.33 -11.39
CA ASN A 59 2.37 -16.41 -10.01
C ASN A 59 1.02 -17.14 -9.88
N ARG A 60 1.09 -18.43 -9.49
CA ARG A 60 -0.10 -19.26 -9.25
C ARG A 60 -0.66 -19.14 -7.83
N GLU A 61 -0.01 -18.38 -6.96
CA GLU A 61 -0.40 -18.28 -5.55
C GLU A 61 -1.55 -17.30 -5.32
N ILE A 62 -1.75 -16.34 -6.23
CA ILE A 62 -2.80 -15.33 -6.11
C ILE A 62 -4.06 -15.86 -6.80
N ILE A 63 -4.86 -16.60 -6.03
CA ILE A 63 -6.16 -17.12 -6.47
C ILE A 63 -7.28 -16.12 -6.12
N TYR A 64 -7.14 -15.42 -4.98
CA TYR A 64 -8.10 -14.42 -4.51
C TYR A 64 -7.43 -13.41 -3.58
N ALA A 65 -7.61 -12.12 -3.86
CA ALA A 65 -7.18 -11.04 -2.98
C ALA A 65 -8.15 -9.85 -3.11
N GLU A 66 -8.64 -9.35 -1.97
CA GLU A 66 -9.50 -8.17 -1.89
C GLU A 66 -8.68 -6.91 -1.58
N GLN A 67 -9.31 -5.75 -1.72
CA GLN A 67 -8.76 -4.48 -1.26
C GLN A 67 -8.33 -4.56 0.22
N GLY A 68 -7.17 -3.98 0.54
CA GLY A 68 -6.54 -4.04 1.85
C GLY A 68 -5.72 -5.33 2.10
N LYS A 69 -5.81 -6.35 1.24
CA LYS A 69 -4.90 -7.50 1.32
C LYS A 69 -3.49 -7.08 0.95
N SER A 70 -2.54 -7.71 1.60
CA SER A 70 -1.15 -7.33 1.49
C SER A 70 -0.43 -8.21 0.49
N VAL A 71 0.37 -7.56 -0.35
CA VAL A 71 1.03 -8.15 -1.49
C VAL A 71 2.52 -7.88 -1.45
N ALA A 72 3.29 -8.91 -1.81
CA ALA A 72 4.72 -8.79 -2.00
C ALA A 72 4.96 -8.21 -3.40
N LEU A 73 5.69 -7.11 -3.45
CA LEU A 73 6.12 -6.46 -4.67
C LEU A 73 7.56 -6.82 -4.97
N ARG A 74 7.82 -7.19 -6.22
CA ARG A 74 9.15 -7.46 -6.74
C ARG A 74 9.48 -6.50 -7.85
N ARG A 75 10.73 -6.02 -7.89
CA ARG A 75 11.22 -5.22 -9.00
C ARG A 75 11.52 -6.11 -10.21
N MET A 76 10.94 -5.78 -11.35
CA MET A 76 11.23 -6.39 -12.65
C MET A 76 12.54 -5.85 -13.24
N ASN A 77 13.08 -6.52 -14.26
CA ASN A 77 14.32 -6.12 -14.94
C ASN A 77 14.24 -4.74 -15.60
N ASN A 78 13.04 -4.25 -15.91
CA ASN A 78 12.78 -2.91 -16.43
C ASN A 78 12.70 -1.83 -15.33
N GLY A 79 12.96 -2.18 -14.07
CA GLY A 79 12.91 -1.29 -12.92
C GLY A 79 11.50 -1.05 -12.36
N LYS A 80 10.42 -1.50 -13.01
CA LYS A 80 9.04 -1.36 -12.51
C LYS A 80 8.74 -2.42 -11.44
N LEU A 81 7.79 -2.14 -10.56
CA LEU A 81 7.32 -3.10 -9.55
C LEU A 81 6.19 -3.96 -10.13
N CYS A 82 6.12 -5.22 -9.69
CA CYS A 82 5.04 -6.14 -9.98
C CYS A 82 4.62 -6.92 -8.75
N ILE A 83 3.38 -7.40 -8.75
CA ILE A 83 2.84 -8.22 -7.68
C ILE A 83 3.37 -9.65 -7.86
N ALA A 84 4.22 -10.08 -6.93
CA ALA A 84 4.90 -11.36 -6.95
C ALA A 84 4.23 -12.43 -6.08
N GLY A 85 3.35 -12.04 -5.15
CA GLY A 85 2.71 -12.96 -4.21
C GLY A 85 1.85 -12.24 -3.19
N LEU A 86 1.14 -13.01 -2.37
CA LEU A 86 0.55 -12.50 -1.14
C LEU A 86 1.66 -12.35 -0.10
N ALA A 87 1.71 -11.20 0.57
CA ALA A 87 2.63 -11.00 1.67
C ALA A 87 2.05 -11.64 2.94
N LYS A 88 2.84 -12.50 3.61
CA LYS A 88 2.48 -13.07 4.93
C LYS A 88 2.44 -12.01 6.03
N THR A 89 3.25 -10.96 5.86
CA THR A 89 3.37 -9.84 6.76
C THR A 89 3.20 -8.57 5.97
N SER A 90 2.37 -7.67 6.45
CA SER A 90 2.26 -6.34 5.90
C SER A 90 2.73 -5.32 6.91
N ARG A 91 3.23 -4.19 6.42
CA ARG A 91 3.12 -2.96 7.19
C ARG A 91 1.64 -2.59 7.22
N GLY A 92 0.92 -3.30 8.07
CA GLY A 92 -0.43 -3.00 8.46
C GLY A 92 -0.53 -1.59 9.05
N LEU A 93 -1.75 -1.25 9.48
CA LEU A 93 -1.96 -0.44 10.68
C LEU A 93 -0.96 -0.87 11.75
N GLY A 94 0.12 -0.12 11.88
CA GLY A 94 1.26 -0.49 12.71
C GLY A 94 1.69 0.72 13.50
N HIS A 95 1.80 0.56 14.82
CA HIS A 95 2.43 1.59 15.63
C HIS A 95 3.95 1.39 15.53
N VAL A 96 4.62 2.30 14.83
CA VAL A 96 6.07 2.29 14.65
C VAL A 96 6.68 3.23 15.67
N ILE A 97 7.69 2.75 16.40
CA ILE A 97 8.49 3.55 17.32
C ILE A 97 9.86 3.72 16.68
N TYR A 98 10.24 4.97 16.40
CA TYR A 98 11.54 5.31 15.87
C TYR A 98 12.55 5.34 17.01
N VAL A 99 13.61 4.55 16.89
CA VAL A 99 14.67 4.45 17.89
C VAL A 99 16.00 4.85 17.24
N LYS A 100 16.72 5.77 17.86
CA LYS A 100 18.10 6.14 17.52
C LYS A 100 19.04 5.36 18.43
N PHE A 101 20.06 4.77 17.83
CA PHE A 101 21.13 4.10 18.55
C PHE A 101 22.41 4.93 18.43
N GLU A 102 23.01 5.28 19.56
CA GLU A 102 24.33 5.91 19.66
C GLU A 102 25.20 5.09 20.61
N GLU A 103 26.27 4.51 20.08
CA GLU A 103 27.24 3.66 20.77
C GLU A 103 26.59 2.60 21.68
N ASP A 104 26.42 2.91 22.97
CA ASP A 104 25.84 2.01 24.00
C ASP A 104 24.46 2.46 24.53
N THR A 105 23.84 3.47 23.93
CA THR A 105 22.52 3.98 24.35
C THR A 105 21.50 3.97 23.22
N TYR A 106 20.24 3.77 23.59
CA TYR A 106 19.10 3.90 22.68
C TYR A 106 18.18 5.03 23.17
N GLN A 107 17.67 5.81 22.23
CA GLN A 107 16.70 6.86 22.50
C GLN A 107 15.50 6.71 21.56
N ILE A 108 14.28 6.79 22.12
CA ILE A 108 13.07 6.88 21.32
C ILE A 108 12.99 8.29 20.74
N VAL A 109 13.00 8.39 19.41
CA VAL A 109 12.96 9.66 18.65
C VAL A 109 11.53 10.07 18.37
N GLY A 110 10.61 9.11 18.32
CA GLY A 110 9.20 9.38 18.11
C GLY A 110 8.42 8.11 17.85
N SER A 111 7.12 8.28 17.62
CA SER A 111 6.23 7.21 17.21
C SER A 111 5.26 7.70 16.15
N ALA A 112 4.95 6.84 15.17
CA ALA A 112 3.97 7.13 14.14
C ALA A 112 3.11 5.90 13.88
N TRP A 113 1.86 6.13 13.51
CA TRP A 113 1.02 5.09 12.93
C TRP A 113 1.32 5.00 11.44
N THR A 114 1.68 3.81 10.98
CA THR A 114 1.88 3.51 9.56
C THR A 114 0.67 2.82 8.97
N GLY A 115 0.50 2.99 7.65
CA GLY A 115 -0.60 2.42 6.88
C GLY A 115 -1.71 3.45 6.62
N LYS A 116 -2.40 3.29 5.49
CA LYS A 116 -3.62 4.02 5.17
C LYS A 116 -4.72 2.99 4.94
N ILE A 117 -5.93 3.27 5.42
CA ILE A 117 -7.08 2.39 5.23
C ILE A 117 -7.83 2.92 4.02
N VAL A 118 -7.86 2.14 2.94
CA VAL A 118 -8.74 2.45 1.81
C VAL A 118 -10.01 1.60 1.95
N ARG A 119 -11.17 2.27 2.00
CA ARG A 119 -12.47 1.61 2.06
C ARG A 119 -13.55 2.45 1.39
N PRO A 120 -14.69 1.85 1.02
CA PRO A 120 -15.87 2.60 0.62
C PRO A 120 -16.29 3.59 1.72
N LEU A 121 -16.75 4.76 1.30
CA LEU A 121 -17.38 5.74 2.19
C LEU A 121 -18.70 5.16 2.73
N THR A 122 -18.94 5.36 4.03
CA THR A 122 -20.24 5.03 4.64
C THR A 122 -21.31 6.02 4.19
N TYR A 123 -22.59 5.68 4.39
CA TYR A 123 -23.70 6.58 4.04
C TYR A 123 -23.64 7.94 4.74
N GLY A 124 -23.15 7.98 5.99
CA GLY A 124 -22.93 9.26 6.69
C GLY A 124 -21.83 10.10 6.04
N GLU A 125 -20.71 9.46 5.72
CA GLU A 125 -19.55 10.10 5.08
C GLU A 125 -19.86 10.61 3.65
N LEU A 126 -20.67 9.87 2.88
CA LEU A 126 -21.15 10.29 1.56
C LEU A 126 -21.98 11.58 1.61
N GLY A 127 -22.64 11.85 2.74
CA GLY A 127 -23.44 13.06 2.94
C GLY A 127 -22.66 14.24 3.52
N SER A 128 -21.60 13.99 4.27
CA SER A 128 -20.86 15.05 4.99
C SER A 128 -19.57 15.49 4.32
N LEU A 129 -18.94 14.63 3.49
CA LEU A 129 -17.60 14.89 2.93
C LEU A 129 -17.61 15.51 1.53
N GLY A 130 -18.78 15.66 0.90
CA GLY A 130 -18.90 16.31 -0.40
C GLY A 130 -18.70 17.82 -0.32
N PRO A 131 -18.22 18.47 -1.41
CA PRO A 131 -17.89 19.91 -1.44
C PRO A 131 -19.07 20.85 -1.12
N ALA A 132 -20.30 20.36 -1.17
CA ALA A 132 -21.51 21.13 -0.88
C ALA A 132 -22.24 20.72 0.41
N GLY A 133 -21.70 19.78 1.21
CA GLY A 133 -22.35 19.32 2.45
C GLY A 133 -23.77 18.80 2.18
N GLY A 134 -23.88 17.62 1.59
CA GLY A 134 -25.17 17.01 1.29
C GLY A 134 -25.02 15.62 0.68
N TYR A 135 -25.99 14.76 0.98
CA TYR A 135 -26.08 13.42 0.42
C TYR A 135 -26.32 13.48 -1.09
N GLY A 136 -25.49 12.77 -1.87
CA GLY A 136 -25.55 12.73 -3.33
C GLY A 136 -24.48 13.54 -4.08
N ALA A 137 -23.60 14.26 -3.36
CA ALA A 137 -22.47 14.94 -3.97
C ALA A 137 -21.34 13.99 -4.41
N LEU A 138 -21.21 12.85 -3.73
CA LEU A 138 -20.24 11.79 -4.06
C LEU A 138 -20.98 10.56 -4.58
N PRO A 139 -20.47 9.88 -5.63
CA PRO A 139 -21.11 8.71 -6.19
C PRO A 139 -21.13 7.55 -5.18
N TYR A 140 -22.15 6.70 -5.28
CA TYR A 140 -22.20 5.49 -4.48
C TYR A 140 -21.02 4.58 -4.78
N GLY A 141 -20.38 4.09 -3.73
CA GLY A 141 -19.16 3.29 -3.84
C GLY A 141 -17.88 4.13 -3.98
N ALA A 142 -17.95 5.46 -3.88
CA ALA A 142 -16.77 6.31 -3.75
C ALA A 142 -15.88 5.80 -2.61
N GLN A 143 -14.57 5.79 -2.86
CA GLN A 143 -13.60 5.28 -1.91
C GLN A 143 -12.89 6.43 -1.21
N GLY A 144 -12.67 6.27 0.10
CA GLY A 144 -11.89 7.21 0.89
C GLY A 144 -10.59 6.57 1.34
N ARG A 145 -9.53 7.38 1.38
CA ARG A 145 -8.27 7.03 2.06
C ARG A 145 -8.31 7.64 3.44
N PHE A 146 -8.19 6.80 4.46
CA PHE A 146 -8.27 7.19 5.86
C PHE A 146 -6.95 6.96 6.58
N THR A 147 -6.66 7.83 7.54
CA THR A 147 -5.63 7.59 8.53
C THR A 147 -6.01 6.37 9.39
N PRO A 148 -5.01 5.74 10.03
CA PRO A 148 -5.22 4.74 11.08
C PRO A 148 -6.22 5.15 12.18
N ALA A 149 -6.28 6.44 12.50
CA ALA A 149 -7.18 7.01 13.50
C ALA A 149 -8.62 7.24 12.97
N GLY A 150 -8.88 6.94 11.70
CA GLY A 150 -10.20 7.08 11.07
C GLY A 150 -10.48 8.46 10.46
N ALA A 151 -9.54 9.40 10.51
CA ALA A 151 -9.68 10.68 9.81
C ALA A 151 -9.52 10.51 8.30
N LEU A 152 -10.41 11.11 7.50
CA LEU A 152 -10.30 11.13 6.05
C LEU A 152 -9.07 11.95 5.63
N ILE A 153 -8.27 11.39 4.74
CA ILE A 153 -7.14 12.07 4.09
C ILE A 153 -7.60 12.62 2.75
N GLU A 154 -8.16 11.77 1.90
CA GLU A 154 -8.63 12.14 0.56
C GLU A 154 -9.74 11.21 0.08
N ILE A 155 -10.50 11.69 -0.90
CA ILE A 155 -11.45 10.89 -1.67
C ILE A 155 -10.75 10.45 -2.93
N LEU A 156 -10.75 9.14 -3.18
CA LEU A 156 -10.25 8.54 -4.40
C LEU A 156 -11.42 8.54 -5.39
N GLU A 157 -11.53 9.59 -6.20
CA GLU A 157 -12.49 9.63 -7.31
C GLU A 157 -12.06 8.62 -8.38
N ASN A 158 -13.04 7.85 -8.90
CA ASN A 158 -12.85 6.89 -10.00
C ASN A 158 -12.63 7.62 -11.34
#